data_AF-A0A1H0AFR2-F1
#
_entry.id   AF-A0A1H0AFR2-F1
#
_cell.length_a   1.000
_cell.length_b   1.000
_cell.length_c   1.000
_cell.angle_alpha   90.00
_cell.angle_beta   90.00
_cell.angle_gamma   90.00
#
_symmetry.space_group_name_H-M   'P 1'
#
loop_
_entity.id
_entity.type
_entity.pdbx_description
1 polymer ?
#
loop_
_entity_poly.entity_id
_entity_poly.type
_entity_poly.pdbx_seq_one_letter_code
_entity_poly.pdbx_strand_id
1 'polypeptide(L)'
;MPSSPGIHLVRTDENADEIDALAGLVGGRVGVEAVLEDLDRAGRRSWLPLPAVHQAFTFDAADRRDLRWWPQGVTTSADASETGTVGGRRLVVVAWYAKQLPGDRSGNHGARITIFDLDTRRYRHVLLVVPELKDGVLGLSPLRVHAGGLVWCGPYLHVAATAKGLFTCRLDDLVRVPDALAGPANQLGILNDRVASYGYRYVLPTRFAYQAQTDEGEERLRYSFLSLDRSSSPPALIAGEYARGTATRRLVSFPLDADTLLPATDDDGVSRPLGLGVGVGQMQGAVMAGGRYHLTVSHGSFTPGSLYVGQPGDLRRHRFATPMGPEDIAYWPDTDLLWSVTEHPWRRWIFSMRRSRFA
;
A
#
# COMPACT_ATOMS: atom_id res chain seq x y z
N MET A 1 -7.82 -15.93 27.42
CA MET A 1 -7.01 -15.01 26.59
C MET A 1 -7.56 -13.61 26.83
N PRO A 2 -6.74 -12.57 27.01
CA PRO A 2 -7.30 -11.23 27.09
C PRO A 2 -8.07 -10.98 25.79
N SER A 3 -9.38 -10.72 25.91
CA SER A 3 -10.25 -10.37 24.79
C SER A 3 -9.58 -9.22 24.04
N SER A 4 -9.48 -9.36 22.72
CA SER A 4 -9.03 -8.25 21.89
C SER A 4 -9.87 -7.01 22.25
N PRO A 5 -9.27 -5.81 22.41
CA PRO A 5 -10.07 -4.60 22.55
C PRO A 5 -11.08 -4.55 21.40
N GLY A 6 -12.20 -3.86 21.61
CA GLY A 6 -13.33 -3.75 20.67
C GLY A 6 -13.04 -3.27 19.24
N ILE A 7 -11.78 -3.19 18.83
CA ILE A 7 -11.29 -2.96 17.49
C ILE A 7 -11.81 -4.05 16.56
N HIS A 8 -12.54 -3.64 15.54
CA HIS A 8 -13.00 -4.53 14.48
C HIS A 8 -13.05 -3.79 13.14
N LEU A 9 -13.15 -4.56 12.06
CA LEU A 9 -13.33 -4.09 10.70
C LEU A 9 -14.70 -4.52 10.21
N VAL A 10 -15.48 -3.57 9.69
CA VAL A 10 -16.77 -3.84 9.03
C VAL A 10 -16.59 -3.64 7.53
N ARG A 11 -16.85 -4.68 6.74
CA ARG A 11 -16.75 -4.58 5.28
C ARG A 11 -17.97 -3.82 4.74
N THR A 12 -17.75 -2.91 3.79
CA THR A 12 -18.84 -2.30 3.02
C THR A 12 -19.30 -3.25 1.92
N ASP A 13 -20.47 -2.95 1.34
CA ASP A 13 -20.86 -3.54 0.06
C ASP A 13 -19.83 -3.23 -1.03
N GLU A 14 -19.88 -4.01 -2.10
CA GLU A 14 -19.03 -3.82 -3.27
C GLU A 14 -19.57 -2.71 -4.17
N ASN A 15 -18.68 -1.86 -4.67
CA ASN A 15 -18.97 -0.86 -5.70
C ASN A 15 -19.08 -1.52 -7.10
N ALA A 16 -19.73 -2.68 -7.20
CA ALA A 16 -19.70 -3.52 -8.40
C ALA A 16 -20.33 -2.79 -9.61
N ASP A 17 -21.51 -2.19 -9.41
CA ASP A 17 -22.26 -1.47 -10.44
C ASP A 17 -21.50 -0.21 -10.89
N GLU A 18 -20.88 0.51 -9.96
CA GLU A 18 -20.07 1.70 -10.24
C GLU A 18 -18.82 1.33 -11.06
N ILE A 19 -18.20 0.20 -10.74
CA ILE A 19 -17.05 -0.32 -11.48
C ILE A 19 -17.47 -0.80 -12.86
N ASP A 20 -18.62 -1.49 -12.98
CA ASP A 20 -19.16 -1.92 -14.27
C ASP A 20 -19.51 -0.73 -15.17
N ALA A 21 -20.09 0.33 -14.61
CA ALA A 21 -20.36 1.57 -15.33
C ALA A 21 -19.07 2.24 -15.81
N LEU A 22 -18.04 2.33 -14.95
CA LEU A 22 -16.73 2.86 -15.32
C LEU A 22 -16.06 2.03 -16.42
N ALA A 23 -16.07 0.70 -16.28
CA ALA A 23 -15.51 -0.21 -17.26
C ALA A 23 -16.27 -0.12 -18.60
N GLY A 24 -17.60 -0.09 -18.57
CA GLY A 24 -18.44 0.06 -19.76
C GLY A 24 -18.13 1.33 -20.54
N LEU A 25 -17.92 2.46 -19.84
CA LEU A 25 -17.56 3.74 -20.46
C LEU A 25 -16.24 3.66 -21.25
N VAL A 26 -15.24 2.95 -20.73
CA VAL A 26 -13.87 2.97 -21.27
C VAL A 26 -13.50 1.73 -22.10
N GLY A 27 -14.46 0.87 -22.41
CA GLY A 27 -14.27 -0.31 -23.27
C GLY A 27 -13.89 -1.60 -22.53
N GLY A 28 -14.11 -1.65 -21.22
CA GLY A 28 -13.98 -2.85 -20.39
C GLY A 28 -12.80 -2.84 -19.42
N ARG A 29 -12.77 -3.88 -18.59
CA ARG A 29 -11.65 -4.19 -17.69
C ARG A 29 -10.48 -4.76 -18.50
N VAL A 30 -9.27 -4.34 -18.15
CA VAL A 30 -8.03 -4.78 -18.82
C VAL A 30 -7.12 -5.58 -17.89
N GLY A 31 -7.34 -5.52 -16.58
CA GLY A 31 -6.52 -6.21 -15.59
C GLY A 31 -5.07 -5.72 -15.49
N VAL A 32 -4.29 -6.37 -14.63
CA VAL A 32 -2.90 -5.98 -14.36
C VAL A 32 -1.93 -6.29 -15.50
N GLU A 33 -2.19 -7.36 -16.25
CA GLU A 33 -1.32 -7.77 -17.38
C GLU A 33 -1.20 -6.66 -18.43
N ALA A 34 -2.29 -5.96 -18.75
CA ALA A 34 -2.25 -4.82 -19.67
C ALA A 34 -1.34 -3.68 -19.17
N VAL A 35 -1.26 -3.45 -17.86
CA VAL A 35 -0.33 -2.46 -17.28
C VAL A 35 1.12 -2.94 -17.41
N LEU A 36 1.36 -4.24 -17.17
CA LEU A 36 2.68 -4.86 -17.29
C LEU A 36 3.18 -4.82 -18.74
N GLU A 37 2.32 -4.97 -19.72
CA GLU A 37 2.69 -4.85 -21.14
C GLU A 37 2.98 -3.40 -21.57
N ASP A 38 2.54 -2.40 -20.80
CA ASP A 38 2.61 -0.98 -21.15
C ASP A 38 3.50 -0.15 -20.21
N LEU A 39 4.54 -0.71 -19.57
CA LEU A 39 5.40 0.06 -18.65
C LEU A 39 6.13 1.23 -19.36
N ASP A 40 5.82 2.48 -19.00
CA ASP A 40 6.27 3.68 -19.73
C ASP A 40 7.53 4.33 -19.16
N ARG A 41 7.84 4.12 -17.88
CA ARG A 41 8.94 4.80 -17.20
C ARG A 41 10.11 3.86 -16.95
N ALA A 42 11.28 4.45 -16.71
CA ALA A 42 12.51 3.70 -16.45
C ALA A 42 13.15 4.16 -15.13
N GLY A 43 13.20 3.23 -14.17
CA GLY A 43 14.04 3.35 -13.00
C GLY A 43 15.47 2.97 -13.33
N ARG A 44 16.34 3.06 -12.33
CA ARG A 44 17.72 2.55 -12.43
C ARG A 44 18.18 1.97 -11.10
N ARG A 45 19.16 1.08 -11.18
CA ARG A 45 19.89 0.64 -9.99
C ARG A 45 20.56 1.87 -9.35
N SER A 46 20.54 1.89 -8.02
CA SER A 46 21.11 2.95 -7.21
C SER A 46 22.06 2.32 -6.20
N TRP A 47 23.11 3.05 -5.84
CA TRP A 47 24.02 2.63 -4.79
C TRP A 47 23.74 3.43 -3.52
N LEU A 48 23.69 2.73 -2.39
CA LEU A 48 23.50 3.33 -1.06
C LEU A 48 24.62 2.83 -0.15
N PRO A 49 25.43 3.72 0.47
CA PRO A 49 26.53 3.36 1.34
C PRO A 49 26.06 2.93 2.74
N LEU A 50 25.05 2.07 2.82
CA LEU A 50 24.51 1.54 4.07
C LEU A 50 24.73 0.03 4.11
N PRO A 51 25.51 -0.50 5.08
CA PRO A 51 25.92 -1.91 5.08
C PRO A 51 24.76 -2.90 5.08
N ALA A 52 23.59 -2.52 5.60
CA ALA A 52 22.42 -3.39 5.65
C ALA A 52 21.63 -3.45 4.33
N VAL A 53 21.78 -2.44 3.46
CA VAL A 53 21.10 -2.39 2.16
C VAL A 53 21.77 -3.38 1.22
N HIS A 54 21.00 -4.36 0.76
CA HIS A 54 21.43 -5.38 -0.20
C HIS A 54 21.43 -4.85 -1.63
N GLN A 55 20.33 -4.20 -2.02
CA GLN A 55 20.18 -3.56 -3.33
C GLN A 55 19.20 -2.39 -3.24
N ALA A 56 19.35 -1.44 -4.14
CA ALA A 56 18.46 -0.31 -4.26
C ALA A 56 18.23 0.07 -5.72
N PHE A 57 17.05 0.60 -5.97
CA PHE A 57 16.60 1.20 -7.22
C PHE A 57 16.10 2.60 -6.92
N THR A 58 16.08 3.46 -7.93
CA THR A 58 15.48 4.78 -7.84
C THR A 58 14.65 5.04 -9.09
N PHE A 59 13.61 5.84 -8.93
CA PHE A 59 12.69 6.23 -9.98
C PHE A 59 13.38 7.13 -11.04
N ASP A 60 12.64 7.44 -12.10
CA ASP A 60 13.06 8.40 -13.11
C ASP A 60 13.32 9.80 -12.48
N ALA A 61 13.91 10.71 -13.26
CA ALA A 61 14.28 12.02 -12.74
C ALA A 61 13.07 12.87 -12.31
N ALA A 62 11.90 12.71 -12.94
CA ALA A 62 10.70 13.47 -12.63
C ALA A 62 10.09 12.98 -11.31
N ASP A 63 9.84 11.67 -11.19
CA ASP A 63 9.29 11.04 -9.99
C ASP A 63 10.21 11.16 -8.79
N ARG A 64 11.52 11.20 -8.99
CA ARG A 64 12.46 11.43 -7.89
C ARG A 64 12.36 12.87 -7.36
N ARG A 65 12.04 13.86 -8.20
CA ARG A 65 12.00 15.29 -7.82
C ARG A 65 10.60 15.79 -7.46
N ASP A 66 9.57 14.99 -7.78
CA ASP A 66 8.17 15.35 -7.64
C ASP A 66 7.84 15.78 -6.19
N LEU A 67 7.32 16.99 -6.00
CA LEU A 67 6.99 17.52 -4.68
C LEU A 67 5.59 17.11 -4.20
N ARG A 68 4.74 16.65 -5.11
CA ARG A 68 3.35 16.24 -4.88
C ARG A 68 3.27 14.79 -4.42
N TRP A 69 3.89 13.85 -5.12
CA TRP A 69 3.71 12.43 -4.86
C TRP A 69 4.75 11.89 -3.88
N TRP A 70 4.31 11.31 -2.75
CA TRP A 70 5.17 10.79 -1.69
C TRP A 70 4.92 9.29 -1.48
N PRO A 71 5.93 8.42 -1.69
CA PRO A 71 5.84 6.98 -1.40
C PRO A 71 5.55 6.73 0.06
N GLN A 72 4.71 5.74 0.38
CA GLN A 72 4.47 5.30 1.76
C GLN A 72 4.36 3.77 1.86
N GLY A 73 3.33 3.15 1.29
CA GLY A 73 3.12 1.70 1.33
C GLY A 73 3.97 0.90 0.34
N VAL A 74 4.27 -0.37 0.64
CA VAL A 74 5.00 -1.28 -0.24
C VAL A 74 4.53 -2.73 -0.12
N THR A 75 4.43 -3.43 -1.23
CA THR A 75 4.19 -4.89 -1.29
C THR A 75 4.96 -5.48 -2.47
N THR A 76 5.00 -6.80 -2.59
CA THR A 76 5.72 -7.49 -3.67
C THR A 76 4.86 -8.53 -4.37
N SER A 77 5.29 -8.98 -5.56
CA SER A 77 4.64 -10.12 -6.24
C SER A 77 4.69 -11.42 -5.42
N ALA A 78 5.57 -11.51 -4.42
CA ALA A 78 5.60 -12.64 -3.48
C ALA A 78 4.47 -12.60 -2.44
N ASP A 79 3.86 -11.43 -2.19
CA ASP A 79 2.63 -11.35 -1.39
C ASP A 79 1.41 -11.74 -2.24
N ALA A 80 1.48 -11.51 -3.55
CA ALA A 80 0.38 -11.74 -4.49
C ALA A 80 0.21 -13.22 -4.85
N SER A 81 1.33 -13.91 -5.11
CA SER A 81 1.38 -15.26 -5.67
C SER A 81 2.36 -16.13 -4.89
N GLU A 82 2.04 -17.42 -4.74
CA GLU A 82 2.97 -18.41 -4.16
C GLU A 82 4.22 -18.60 -5.02
N THR A 83 4.14 -18.36 -6.33
CA THR A 83 5.28 -18.47 -7.25
C THR A 83 6.26 -17.30 -7.15
N GLY A 84 5.97 -16.29 -6.31
CA GLY A 84 6.78 -15.08 -6.21
C GLY A 84 6.62 -14.11 -7.39
N THR A 85 5.79 -14.43 -8.38
CA THR A 85 5.67 -13.68 -9.64
C THR A 85 4.21 -13.47 -10.05
N VAL A 86 3.98 -12.39 -10.80
CA VAL A 86 2.71 -12.10 -11.50
C VAL A 86 3.03 -11.79 -12.95
N GLY A 87 2.31 -12.39 -13.91
CA GLY A 87 2.65 -12.29 -15.32
C GLY A 87 4.07 -12.78 -15.66
N GLY A 88 4.61 -13.70 -14.85
CA GLY A 88 6.00 -14.16 -14.94
C GLY A 88 7.06 -13.14 -14.49
N ARG A 89 6.65 -12.05 -13.81
CA ARG A 89 7.54 -10.95 -13.43
C ARG A 89 7.68 -10.81 -11.93
N ARG A 90 8.86 -10.36 -11.50
CA ARG A 90 9.17 -9.99 -10.13
C ARG A 90 8.87 -8.51 -9.91
N LEU A 91 7.85 -8.23 -9.11
CA LEU A 91 7.31 -6.88 -8.96
C LEU A 91 7.47 -6.37 -7.54
N VAL A 92 7.75 -5.07 -7.42
CA VAL A 92 7.49 -4.28 -6.22
C VAL A 92 6.39 -3.29 -6.55
N VAL A 93 5.36 -3.25 -5.72
CA VAL A 93 4.29 -2.26 -5.85
C VAL A 93 4.43 -1.24 -4.72
N VAL A 94 4.39 0.04 -5.08
CA VAL A 94 4.61 1.15 -4.16
C VAL A 94 3.39 2.05 -4.16
N ALA A 95 2.78 2.29 -3.00
CA ALA A 95 1.73 3.27 -2.86
C ALA A 95 2.29 4.67 -2.61
N TRP A 96 1.61 5.68 -3.14
CA TRP A 96 1.96 7.08 -2.96
C TRP A 96 0.71 7.89 -2.64
N TYR A 97 0.84 8.90 -1.79
CA TYR A 97 -0.18 9.92 -1.61
C TYR A 97 0.28 11.25 -2.20
N ALA A 98 -0.70 12.06 -2.63
CA ALA A 98 -0.48 13.40 -3.10
C ALA A 98 -0.52 14.42 -1.95
N LYS A 99 0.51 15.26 -1.87
CA LYS A 99 0.50 16.50 -1.09
C LYS A 99 -0.15 17.61 -1.90
N GLN A 100 -0.91 18.47 -1.21
CA GLN A 100 -1.36 19.73 -1.77
C GLN A 100 -0.15 20.65 -1.95
N LEU A 101 0.09 21.11 -3.18
CA LEU A 101 1.16 22.08 -3.45
C LEU A 101 0.67 23.52 -3.23
N PRO A 102 1.55 24.43 -2.78
CA PRO A 102 1.20 25.85 -2.67
C PRO A 102 0.70 26.41 -4.00
N GLY A 103 -0.44 27.10 -3.98
CA GLY A 103 -1.04 27.73 -5.16
C GLY A 103 -1.77 26.79 -6.12
N ASP A 104 -1.70 25.47 -5.91
CA ASP A 104 -2.45 24.52 -6.72
C ASP A 104 -3.93 24.50 -6.32
N ARG A 105 -4.80 24.70 -7.32
CA ARG A 105 -6.26 24.72 -7.17
C ARG A 105 -6.94 23.43 -7.66
N SER A 106 -6.18 22.45 -8.17
CA SER A 106 -6.71 21.17 -8.66
C SER A 106 -7.10 20.19 -7.54
N GLY A 107 -6.93 20.59 -6.28
CA GLY A 107 -7.26 19.81 -5.09
C GLY A 107 -6.29 18.66 -4.79
N ASN A 108 -6.63 17.85 -3.80
CA ASN A 108 -5.84 16.68 -3.43
C ASN A 108 -6.09 15.53 -4.44
N HIS A 109 -5.01 15.07 -5.08
CA HIS A 109 -5.04 14.03 -6.13
C HIS A 109 -5.22 12.61 -5.59
N GLY A 110 -5.29 12.42 -4.27
CA GLY A 110 -5.51 11.13 -3.63
C GLY A 110 -4.27 10.26 -3.63
N ALA A 111 -4.47 8.96 -3.87
CA ALA A 111 -3.44 7.94 -3.87
C ALA A 111 -3.25 7.35 -5.27
N ARG A 112 -2.03 6.88 -5.53
CA ARG A 112 -1.67 6.10 -6.72
C ARG A 112 -0.78 4.93 -6.31
N ILE A 113 -0.63 3.96 -7.19
CA ILE A 113 0.40 2.93 -7.06
C ILE A 113 1.39 3.00 -8.22
N THR A 114 2.61 2.60 -7.97
CA THR A 114 3.60 2.26 -8.98
C THR A 114 3.75 0.76 -9.04
N ILE A 115 3.63 0.15 -10.22
CA ILE A 115 4.01 -1.24 -10.44
C ILE A 115 5.41 -1.23 -11.06
N PHE A 116 6.42 -1.65 -10.28
CA PHE A 116 7.83 -1.65 -10.67
C PHE A 116 8.31 -3.06 -10.94
N ASP A 117 8.75 -3.31 -12.17
CA ASP A 117 9.37 -4.58 -12.57
C ASP A 117 10.86 -4.56 -12.19
N LEU A 118 11.26 -5.47 -11.31
CA LEU A 118 12.63 -5.55 -10.80
C LEU A 118 13.65 -6.00 -11.86
N ASP A 119 13.21 -6.78 -12.85
CA ASP A 119 14.05 -7.35 -13.89
C ASP A 119 14.36 -6.32 -14.97
N THR A 120 13.31 -5.69 -15.49
CA THR A 120 13.45 -4.68 -16.55
C THR A 120 13.77 -3.30 -15.99
N ARG A 121 13.47 -3.04 -14.71
CA ARG A 121 13.51 -1.73 -14.04
C ARG A 121 12.56 -0.71 -14.70
N ARG A 122 11.57 -1.21 -15.44
CA ARG A 122 10.49 -0.40 -16.00
C ARG A 122 9.35 -0.35 -15.00
N TYR A 123 8.59 0.73 -15.05
CA TYR A 123 7.45 0.89 -14.17
C TYR A 123 6.38 1.77 -14.80
N ARG A 124 5.17 1.70 -14.22
CA ARG A 124 4.07 2.59 -14.56
C ARG A 124 3.28 2.96 -13.31
N HIS A 125 2.69 4.14 -13.32
CA HIS A 125 1.76 4.59 -12.29
C HIS A 125 0.31 4.30 -12.66
N VAL A 126 -0.48 3.94 -11.67
CA VAL A 126 -1.94 3.70 -11.75
C VAL A 126 -2.62 4.55 -10.68
N LEU A 127 -3.60 5.35 -11.07
CA LEU A 127 -4.35 6.18 -10.12
C LEU A 127 -5.39 5.34 -9.37
N LEU A 128 -5.48 5.50 -8.06
CA LEU A 128 -6.54 4.87 -7.26
C LEU A 128 -7.75 5.79 -7.19
N VAL A 129 -8.93 5.26 -7.51
CA VAL A 129 -10.17 6.05 -7.64
C VAL A 129 -11.31 5.40 -6.87
N VAL A 130 -12.32 6.20 -6.54
CA VAL A 130 -13.59 5.76 -5.98
C VAL A 130 -14.66 6.12 -7.02
N PRO A 131 -15.23 5.13 -7.72
CA PRO A 131 -16.35 5.38 -8.60
C PRO A 131 -17.63 5.50 -7.75
N GLU A 132 -18.55 6.37 -8.17
CA GLU A 132 -19.79 6.66 -7.46
C GLU A 132 -20.94 6.69 -8.46
N LEU A 133 -22.08 6.05 -8.17
CA LEU A 133 -23.30 6.21 -8.96
C LEU A 133 -24.32 7.01 -8.15
N LYS A 134 -24.74 8.15 -8.72
CA LYS A 134 -25.80 8.97 -8.14
C LYS A 134 -26.88 9.20 -9.17
N ASP A 135 -28.09 8.71 -8.88
CA ASP A 135 -29.24 8.80 -9.79
C ASP A 135 -28.91 8.26 -11.21
N GLY A 136 -28.11 7.19 -11.27
CA GLY A 136 -27.63 6.57 -12.52
C GLY A 136 -26.49 7.31 -13.22
N VAL A 137 -26.02 8.43 -12.67
CA VAL A 137 -24.91 9.21 -13.22
C VAL A 137 -23.60 8.78 -12.58
N LEU A 138 -22.64 8.34 -13.40
CA LEU A 138 -21.31 7.95 -12.96
C LEU A 138 -20.47 9.19 -12.58
N GLY A 139 -20.01 9.20 -11.34
CA GLY A 139 -18.98 10.08 -10.82
C GLY A 139 -17.68 9.33 -10.57
N LEU A 140 -16.58 10.08 -10.51
CA LEU A 140 -15.26 9.54 -10.17
C LEU A 140 -14.55 10.50 -9.24
N SER A 141 -14.14 10.01 -8.06
CA SER A 141 -13.42 10.79 -7.06
C SER A 141 -12.07 10.15 -6.73
N PRO A 142 -11.09 10.93 -6.20
CA PRO A 142 -9.78 10.37 -5.90
C PRO A 142 -9.87 9.55 -4.61
N LEU A 143 -9.14 8.44 -4.53
CA LEU A 143 -8.99 7.75 -3.26
C LEU A 143 -8.12 8.58 -2.31
N ARG A 144 -8.76 9.38 -1.44
CA ARG A 144 -8.07 10.30 -0.50
C ARG A 144 -7.66 9.58 0.78
N VAL A 145 -6.47 8.99 0.74
CA VAL A 145 -5.82 8.28 1.84
C VAL A 145 -4.30 8.55 1.85
N HIS A 146 -3.65 8.35 2.99
CA HIS A 146 -2.18 8.37 3.06
C HIS A 146 -1.54 7.17 2.36
N ALA A 147 -2.28 6.07 2.20
CA ALA A 147 -1.80 4.82 1.62
C ALA A 147 -0.50 4.34 2.30
N GLY A 148 -0.47 4.44 3.63
CA GLY A 148 0.72 4.18 4.43
C GLY A 148 1.13 2.71 4.50
N GLY A 149 0.22 1.81 4.11
CA GLY A 149 0.45 0.38 4.02
C GLY A 149 -0.17 -0.21 2.78
N LEU A 150 0.46 -1.25 2.23
CA LEU A 150 0.00 -1.91 1.02
C LEU A 150 0.16 -3.43 1.15
N VAL A 151 -0.87 -4.20 0.84
CA VAL A 151 -0.78 -5.66 0.74
C VAL A 151 -1.46 -6.12 -0.54
N TRP A 152 -0.71 -6.77 -1.42
CA TRP A 152 -1.26 -7.48 -2.57
C TRP A 152 -1.42 -8.95 -2.20
N CYS A 153 -2.65 -9.45 -2.04
CA CYS A 153 -2.92 -10.85 -1.70
C CYS A 153 -3.91 -11.43 -2.72
N GLY A 154 -3.46 -12.42 -3.50
CA GLY A 154 -4.24 -12.96 -4.60
C GLY A 154 -4.70 -11.86 -5.58
N PRO A 155 -6.00 -11.72 -5.85
CA PRO A 155 -6.51 -10.68 -6.75
C PRO A 155 -6.67 -9.31 -6.08
N TYR A 156 -6.47 -9.21 -4.77
CA TYR A 156 -6.78 -8.02 -3.98
C TYR A 156 -5.55 -7.18 -3.66
N LEU A 157 -5.74 -5.86 -3.66
CA LEU A 157 -4.80 -4.88 -3.15
C LEU A 157 -5.45 -4.10 -2.01
N HIS A 158 -4.99 -4.35 -0.78
CA HIS A 158 -5.42 -3.63 0.41
C HIS A 158 -4.54 -2.41 0.63
N VAL A 159 -5.17 -1.26 0.83
CA VAL A 159 -4.54 0.05 1.01
C VAL A 159 -4.93 0.60 2.37
N ALA A 160 -3.92 0.87 3.21
CA ALA A 160 -4.15 1.40 4.55
C ALA A 160 -4.69 2.84 4.51
N ALA A 161 -5.68 3.14 5.35
CA ALA A 161 -6.37 4.42 5.37
C ALA A 161 -6.42 5.05 6.77
N THR A 162 -5.39 4.84 7.58
CA THR A 162 -5.25 5.41 8.94
C THR A 162 -6.50 5.10 9.78
N ALA A 163 -7.25 6.10 10.24
CA ALA A 163 -8.43 5.89 11.08
C ALA A 163 -9.66 5.40 10.29
N LYS A 164 -9.61 5.35 8.95
CA LYS A 164 -10.73 4.86 8.13
C LYS A 164 -10.74 3.33 8.00
N GLY A 165 -9.64 2.65 8.34
CA GLY A 165 -9.46 1.22 8.11
C GLY A 165 -8.71 0.95 6.81
N LEU A 166 -9.26 0.10 5.94
CA LEU A 166 -8.63 -0.33 4.69
C LEU A 166 -9.54 -0.04 3.49
N PHE A 167 -8.96 0.29 2.34
CA PHE A 167 -9.66 0.20 1.06
C PHE A 167 -9.10 -0.97 0.27
N THR A 168 -9.97 -1.73 -0.38
CA THR A 168 -9.59 -2.90 -1.18
C THR A 168 -9.93 -2.65 -2.63
N CYS A 169 -8.93 -2.79 -3.50
CA CYS A 169 -9.10 -2.84 -4.94
C CYS A 169 -8.93 -4.28 -5.41
N ARG A 170 -9.50 -4.63 -6.56
CA ARG A 170 -9.19 -5.89 -7.25
C ARG A 170 -8.42 -5.57 -8.52
N LEU A 171 -7.27 -6.21 -8.73
CA LEU A 171 -6.39 -5.89 -9.86
C LEU A 171 -7.05 -6.14 -11.23
N ASP A 172 -8.00 -7.08 -11.30
CA ASP A 172 -8.79 -7.33 -12.52
C ASP A 172 -9.75 -6.18 -12.86
N ASP A 173 -10.11 -5.33 -11.91
CA ASP A 173 -10.97 -4.17 -12.13
C ASP A 173 -10.21 -2.97 -12.73
N LEU A 174 -8.90 -3.12 -13.01
CA LEU A 174 -8.13 -2.12 -13.74
C LEU A 174 -8.79 -1.80 -15.07
N VAL A 175 -8.92 -0.51 -15.36
CA VAL A 175 -9.35 -0.02 -16.66
C VAL A 175 -8.31 0.89 -17.27
N ARG A 176 -8.23 0.88 -18.60
CA ARG A 176 -7.40 1.79 -19.38
C ARG A 176 -8.28 2.93 -19.89
N VAL A 177 -7.88 4.18 -19.68
CA VAL A 177 -8.54 5.34 -20.27
C VAL A 177 -8.03 5.50 -21.72
N PRO A 178 -8.88 5.30 -22.75
CA PRO A 178 -8.49 5.50 -24.15
C PRO A 178 -8.25 6.99 -24.43
N ASP A 179 -7.34 7.29 -25.36
CA ASP A 179 -6.99 8.68 -25.69
C ASP A 179 -8.20 9.49 -26.18
N ALA A 180 -9.13 8.84 -26.90
CA ALA A 180 -10.37 9.45 -27.35
C ALA A 180 -11.32 9.85 -26.22
N LEU A 181 -11.24 9.17 -25.06
CA LEU A 181 -12.08 9.41 -23.88
C LEU A 181 -11.33 10.13 -22.76
N ALA A 182 -10.06 10.51 -22.97
CA ALA A 182 -9.30 11.23 -21.96
C ALA A 182 -9.86 12.64 -21.75
N GLY A 183 -10.18 13.00 -20.51
CA GLY A 183 -10.57 14.36 -20.12
C GLY A 183 -9.37 15.27 -19.84
N PRO A 184 -9.60 16.50 -19.34
CA PRO A 184 -8.53 17.44 -18.96
C PRO A 184 -7.54 16.84 -17.95
N ALA A 185 -6.24 16.93 -18.24
CA ALA A 185 -5.18 16.32 -17.42
C ALA A 185 -4.95 16.97 -16.04
N ASN A 186 -5.60 18.10 -15.75
CA ASN A 186 -5.54 18.80 -14.46
C ASN A 186 -6.78 18.59 -13.60
N GLN A 187 -7.68 17.68 -13.99
CA GLN A 187 -8.93 17.39 -13.31
C GLN A 187 -9.11 15.88 -13.09
N LEU A 188 -10.05 15.55 -12.21
CA LEU A 188 -10.54 14.20 -11.99
C LEU A 188 -12.06 14.21 -12.00
N GLY A 189 -12.66 13.25 -12.69
CA GLY A 189 -14.11 13.10 -12.80
C GLY A 189 -14.56 12.56 -14.15
N ILE A 190 -15.87 12.38 -14.28
CA ILE A 190 -16.53 12.11 -15.57
C ILE A 190 -17.07 13.45 -16.10
N LEU A 191 -16.66 13.82 -17.32
CA LEU A 191 -16.99 15.10 -17.94
C LEU A 191 -17.41 14.87 -19.39
N ASN A 192 -18.71 14.98 -19.69
CA ASN A 192 -19.27 14.72 -21.03
C ASN A 192 -18.81 13.35 -21.58
N ASP A 193 -19.02 12.28 -20.81
CA ASP A 193 -18.61 10.90 -21.12
C ASP A 193 -17.10 10.69 -21.33
N ARG A 194 -16.28 11.66 -20.89
CA ARG A 194 -14.82 11.53 -20.86
C ARG A 194 -14.34 11.36 -19.43
N VAL A 195 -13.29 10.56 -19.28
CA VAL A 195 -12.64 10.30 -17.99
C VAL A 195 -11.47 11.27 -17.83
N ALA A 196 -11.66 12.31 -17.02
CA ALA A 196 -10.54 13.09 -16.51
C ALA A 196 -9.89 12.31 -15.38
N SER A 197 -8.61 11.98 -15.52
CA SER A 197 -7.88 11.08 -14.60
C SER A 197 -6.56 11.69 -14.13
N TYR A 198 -6.44 13.02 -14.08
CA TYR A 198 -5.16 13.72 -13.92
C TYR A 198 -4.09 13.31 -14.96
N GLY A 199 -4.51 12.88 -16.15
CA GLY A 199 -3.63 12.39 -17.22
C GLY A 199 -3.13 10.96 -17.04
N TYR A 200 -3.65 10.20 -16.07
CA TYR A 200 -3.30 8.80 -15.90
C TYR A 200 -4.00 7.93 -16.95
N ARG A 201 -3.23 7.05 -17.59
CA ARG A 201 -3.77 6.10 -18.58
C ARG A 201 -4.46 4.90 -17.95
N TYR A 202 -4.13 4.55 -16.71
CA TYR A 202 -4.77 3.46 -15.98
C TYR A 202 -5.31 3.95 -14.66
N VAL A 203 -6.53 3.54 -14.34
CA VAL A 203 -7.16 3.78 -13.05
C VAL A 203 -7.59 2.44 -12.45
N LEU A 204 -7.42 2.33 -11.14
CA LEU A 204 -7.81 1.16 -10.35
C LEU A 204 -8.91 1.59 -9.38
N PRO A 205 -10.16 1.16 -9.61
CA PRO A 205 -11.25 1.52 -8.73
C PRO A 205 -11.21 0.73 -7.43
N THR A 206 -11.62 1.41 -6.37
CA THR A 206 -11.90 0.82 -5.07
C THR A 206 -13.12 -0.07 -5.17
N ARG A 207 -12.97 -1.35 -4.82
CA ARG A 207 -14.06 -2.33 -4.85
C ARG A 207 -14.91 -2.30 -3.59
N PHE A 208 -14.28 -2.19 -2.42
CA PHE A 208 -14.97 -2.04 -1.13
C PHE A 208 -13.99 -1.52 -0.08
N ALA A 209 -14.49 -1.17 1.10
CA ALA A 209 -13.69 -0.80 2.25
C ALA A 209 -13.89 -1.76 3.42
N TYR A 210 -12.89 -1.85 4.29
CA TYR A 210 -13.03 -2.33 5.65
C TYR A 210 -12.99 -1.13 6.57
N GLN A 211 -14.16 -0.72 7.06
CA GLN A 211 -14.30 0.43 7.94
C GLN A 211 -13.81 0.06 9.34
N ALA A 212 -12.83 0.81 9.84
CA ALA A 212 -12.34 0.65 11.21
C ALA A 212 -13.41 1.02 12.22
N GLN A 213 -13.73 0.14 13.15
CA GLN A 213 -14.63 0.43 14.27
C GLN A 213 -13.94 0.08 15.59
N THR A 214 -14.48 0.61 16.68
CA THR A 214 -14.04 0.31 18.03
C THR A 214 -15.25 0.39 18.96
N ASP A 215 -15.28 -0.44 19.99
CA ASP A 215 -16.33 -0.38 21.01
C ASP A 215 -16.30 0.96 21.76
N GLU A 216 -17.43 1.31 22.36
CA GLU A 216 -17.58 2.57 23.09
C GLU A 216 -16.55 2.68 24.23
N GLY A 217 -15.90 3.85 24.32
CA GLY A 217 -14.85 4.12 25.32
C GLY A 217 -13.44 3.68 24.93
N GLU A 218 -13.27 2.96 23.82
CA GLU A 218 -11.96 2.51 23.33
C GLU A 218 -11.36 3.47 22.28
N GLU A 219 -10.02 3.55 22.24
CA GLU A 219 -9.33 4.36 21.23
C GLU A 219 -9.31 3.65 19.86
N ARG A 220 -9.83 4.29 18.81
CA ARG A 220 -9.82 3.74 17.45
C ARG A 220 -8.41 3.44 16.96
N LEU A 221 -8.21 2.28 16.35
CA LEU A 221 -6.94 1.91 15.73
C LEU A 221 -6.63 2.79 14.51
N ARG A 222 -5.36 3.22 14.38
CA ARG A 222 -4.83 3.85 13.16
C ARG A 222 -4.11 2.82 12.31
N TYR A 223 -4.68 2.47 11.17
CA TYR A 223 -4.08 1.57 10.18
C TYR A 223 -3.05 2.36 9.36
N SER A 224 -1.89 2.63 9.95
CA SER A 224 -0.83 3.45 9.35
C SER A 224 0.02 2.69 8.34
N PHE A 225 0.16 1.37 8.49
CA PHE A 225 0.87 0.48 7.58
C PHE A 225 0.25 -0.92 7.61
N LEU A 226 0.61 -1.75 6.63
CA LEU A 226 0.09 -3.11 6.45
C LEU A 226 1.18 -4.02 5.92
N SER A 227 1.17 -5.28 6.33
CA SER A 227 1.94 -6.33 5.67
C SER A 227 1.20 -7.67 5.74
N LEU A 228 1.64 -8.63 4.93
CA LEU A 228 1.10 -9.98 4.92
C LEU A 228 2.01 -10.91 5.73
N ASP A 229 1.43 -11.62 6.70
CA ASP A 229 2.05 -12.77 7.35
C ASP A 229 1.53 -14.06 6.69
N ARG A 230 2.34 -14.64 5.80
CA ARG A 230 2.06 -15.96 5.21
C ARG A 230 2.55 -17.13 6.06
N SER A 231 3.26 -16.86 7.15
CA SER A 231 3.77 -17.91 8.03
C SER A 231 2.74 -18.40 9.04
N SER A 232 1.67 -17.62 9.27
CA SER A 232 0.51 -18.05 10.02
C SER A 232 -0.40 -18.95 9.17
N SER A 233 -1.19 -19.79 9.84
CA SER A 233 -2.20 -20.65 9.21
C SER A 233 -3.55 -20.45 9.91
N PRO A 234 -4.53 -19.77 9.28
CA PRO A 234 -4.45 -19.14 7.96
C PRO A 234 -3.50 -17.92 7.93
N PRO A 235 -3.11 -17.43 6.74
CA PRO A 235 -2.37 -16.18 6.60
C PRO A 235 -3.09 -15.01 7.29
N ALA A 236 -2.37 -13.94 7.63
CA ALA A 236 -2.95 -12.81 8.34
C ALA A 236 -2.44 -11.46 7.83
N LEU A 237 -3.27 -10.43 7.88
CA LEU A 237 -2.85 -9.04 7.69
C LEU A 237 -2.33 -8.48 9.00
N ILE A 238 -1.10 -8.01 8.99
CA ILE A 238 -0.55 -7.22 10.09
C ILE A 238 -0.88 -5.76 9.82
N ALA A 239 -1.41 -5.05 10.82
CA ALA A 239 -1.61 -3.61 10.78
C ALA A 239 -1.00 -2.96 12.03
N GLY A 240 -0.63 -1.68 11.93
CA GLY A 240 -0.16 -0.96 13.10
C GLY A 240 -0.17 0.55 12.99
N GLU A 241 0.09 1.18 14.13
CA GLU A 241 -0.05 2.62 14.33
C GLU A 241 1.27 3.38 14.27
N TYR A 242 1.38 4.34 13.35
CA TYR A 242 2.37 5.40 13.52
C TYR A 242 1.93 6.32 14.65
N ALA A 243 2.85 6.60 15.58
CA ALA A 243 2.63 7.55 16.67
C ALA A 243 3.91 8.23 17.16
N ARG A 244 3.76 9.48 17.62
CA ARG A 244 4.76 10.24 18.39
C ARG A 244 4.22 10.48 19.80
N GLY A 245 5.12 10.77 20.74
CA GLY A 245 4.74 11.10 22.12
C GLY A 245 4.02 9.94 22.82
N THR A 246 2.92 10.23 23.52
CA THR A 246 2.19 9.29 24.37
C THR A 246 1.07 8.53 23.66
N ALA A 247 0.82 8.78 22.37
CA ALA A 247 -0.21 8.07 21.61
C ALA A 247 0.12 6.57 21.46
N THR A 248 -0.93 5.76 21.30
CA THR A 248 -0.85 4.30 21.14
C THR A 248 -0.06 3.87 19.90
N ARG A 249 0.62 2.73 20.02
CA ARG A 249 1.58 2.18 19.03
C ARG A 249 1.27 0.71 18.76
N ARG A 250 0.00 0.41 18.57
CA ARG A 250 -0.50 -0.96 18.52
C ARG A 250 -0.03 -1.66 17.25
N LEU A 251 0.19 -2.97 17.37
CA LEU A 251 0.36 -3.93 16.29
C LEU A 251 -0.77 -4.96 16.43
N VAL A 252 -1.50 -5.21 15.36
CA VAL A 252 -2.59 -6.18 15.34
C VAL A 252 -2.45 -7.10 14.14
N SER A 253 -3.02 -8.29 14.26
CA SER A 253 -3.06 -9.29 13.19
C SER A 253 -4.52 -9.69 12.94
N PHE A 254 -5.01 -9.48 11.72
CA PHE A 254 -6.33 -9.91 11.27
C PHE A 254 -6.18 -11.20 10.47
N PRO A 255 -6.82 -12.30 10.88
CA PRO A 255 -6.76 -13.54 10.12
C PRO A 255 -7.41 -13.33 8.76
N LEU A 256 -6.85 -13.93 7.73
CA LEU A 256 -7.50 -14.04 6.43
C LEU A 256 -8.31 -15.33 6.38
N ASP A 257 -9.44 -15.27 5.70
CA ASP A 257 -10.18 -16.45 5.28
C ASP A 257 -9.40 -17.14 4.15
N ALA A 258 -9.20 -18.45 4.26
CA ALA A 258 -8.30 -19.18 3.37
C ALA A 258 -8.84 -19.31 1.94
N ASP A 259 -10.17 -19.30 1.77
CA ASP A 259 -10.83 -19.48 0.48
C ASP A 259 -10.93 -18.15 -0.28
N THR A 260 -11.23 -17.08 0.44
CA THR A 260 -11.45 -15.75 -0.14
C THR A 260 -10.22 -14.86 -0.12
N LEU A 261 -9.22 -15.16 0.73
CA LEU A 261 -8.03 -14.35 0.98
C LEU A 261 -8.34 -12.93 1.51
N LEU A 262 -9.54 -12.73 2.04
CA LEU A 262 -10.00 -11.49 2.65
C LEU A 262 -9.98 -11.59 4.19
N PRO A 263 -9.91 -10.47 4.93
CA PRO A 263 -10.08 -10.48 6.39
C PRO A 263 -11.28 -11.34 6.81
N ALA A 264 -11.01 -12.38 7.59
CA ALA A 264 -12.02 -13.32 8.05
C ALA A 264 -13.01 -12.61 8.96
N THR A 265 -14.29 -12.88 8.74
CA THR A 265 -15.39 -12.39 9.57
C THR A 265 -15.88 -13.48 10.51
N ASP A 266 -16.24 -13.10 11.73
CA ASP A 266 -16.96 -13.99 12.65
C ASP A 266 -18.47 -13.98 12.38
N ASP A 267 -19.22 -14.64 13.26
CA ASP A 267 -20.68 -14.81 13.19
C ASP A 267 -21.46 -13.47 13.18
N ASP A 268 -20.86 -12.39 13.69
CA ASP A 268 -21.46 -11.04 13.67
C ASP A 268 -21.20 -10.32 12.32
N GLY A 269 -20.45 -10.94 11.41
CA GLY A 269 -20.07 -10.35 10.13
C GLY A 269 -18.95 -9.32 10.23
N VAL A 270 -18.18 -9.29 11.32
CA VAL A 270 -17.07 -8.35 11.52
C VAL A 270 -15.73 -9.08 11.60
N SER A 271 -14.66 -8.41 11.19
CA SER A 271 -13.30 -8.95 11.25
C SER A 271 -12.60 -8.44 12.50
N ARG A 272 -12.22 -9.33 13.41
CA ARG A 272 -11.54 -9.02 14.68
C ARG A 272 -10.08 -9.48 14.66
N PRO A 273 -9.15 -8.73 15.30
CA PRO A 273 -7.76 -9.14 15.32
C PRO A 273 -7.52 -10.27 16.34
N LEU A 274 -6.59 -11.18 16.03
CA LEU A 274 -6.20 -12.32 16.88
C LEU A 274 -5.48 -11.90 18.17
N GLY A 275 -4.86 -10.73 18.17
CA GLY A 275 -4.11 -10.24 19.31
C GLY A 275 -3.59 -8.82 19.13
N LEU A 276 -3.19 -8.25 20.26
CA LEU A 276 -2.67 -6.90 20.34
C LEU A 276 -1.23 -6.92 20.87
N GLY A 277 -0.29 -6.52 20.02
CA GLY A 277 1.09 -6.21 20.39
C GLY A 277 1.31 -4.71 20.55
N VAL A 278 2.41 -4.35 21.21
CA VAL A 278 2.88 -2.97 21.30
C VAL A 278 4.20 -2.84 20.55
N GLY A 279 4.22 -1.95 19.56
CA GLY A 279 5.39 -1.61 18.76
C GLY A 279 6.23 -0.47 19.37
N VAL A 280 7.06 0.15 18.54
CA VAL A 280 7.93 1.27 18.93
C VAL A 280 7.39 2.61 18.42
N GLY A 281 7.85 3.71 19.01
CA GLY A 281 7.49 5.04 18.53
C GLY A 281 7.98 5.28 17.11
N GLN A 282 7.19 6.01 16.32
CA GLN A 282 7.51 6.42 14.94
C GLN A 282 7.72 5.28 13.94
N MET A 283 7.20 4.08 14.22
CA MET A 283 7.19 2.97 13.27
C MET A 283 6.43 3.34 11.98
N GLN A 284 7.03 3.04 10.83
CA GLN A 284 6.49 3.32 9.50
C GLN A 284 5.95 2.07 8.81
N GLY A 285 6.43 0.90 9.22
CA GLY A 285 6.03 -0.40 8.70
C GLY A 285 6.38 -1.50 9.71
N ALA A 286 5.70 -2.63 9.63
CA ALA A 286 6.01 -3.83 10.39
C ALA A 286 5.67 -5.07 9.56
N VAL A 287 6.60 -6.04 9.50
CA VAL A 287 6.37 -7.34 8.86
C VAL A 287 6.85 -8.48 9.73
N MET A 288 6.10 -9.59 9.73
CA MET A 288 6.53 -10.85 10.34
C MET A 288 7.41 -11.61 9.33
N ALA A 289 8.65 -11.89 9.70
CA ALA A 289 9.58 -12.62 8.83
C ALA A 289 10.48 -13.54 9.65
N GLY A 290 10.46 -14.84 9.35
CA GLY A 290 11.20 -15.84 10.13
C GLY A 290 10.80 -15.85 11.61
N GLY A 291 9.50 -15.73 11.89
CA GLY A 291 8.94 -15.78 13.25
C GLY A 291 9.25 -14.57 14.13
N ARG A 292 9.68 -13.43 13.56
CA ARG A 292 9.94 -12.18 14.30
C ARG A 292 9.46 -10.95 13.53
N TYR A 293 9.03 -9.93 14.25
CA TYR A 293 8.72 -8.62 13.67
C TYR A 293 9.98 -7.92 13.19
N HIS A 294 9.87 -7.23 12.06
CA HIS A 294 10.85 -6.30 11.54
C HIS A 294 10.14 -4.96 11.29
N LEU A 295 10.51 -3.92 12.05
CA LEU A 295 9.86 -2.61 12.01
C LEU A 295 10.79 -1.52 11.51
N THR A 296 10.35 -0.78 10.50
CA THR A 296 11.07 0.40 9.99
C THR A 296 10.75 1.63 10.85
N VAL A 297 11.77 2.41 11.18
CA VAL A 297 11.62 3.68 11.90
C VAL A 297 12.39 4.79 11.19
N SER A 298 11.66 5.84 10.83
CA SER A 298 12.20 7.03 10.17
C SER A 298 12.75 8.06 11.16
N HIS A 299 13.89 8.68 10.80
CA HIS A 299 14.47 9.84 11.51
C HIS A 299 14.40 11.11 10.67
N GLY A 300 13.43 11.18 9.76
CA GLY A 300 13.24 12.29 8.83
C GLY A 300 14.20 12.25 7.64
N SER A 301 14.41 13.41 7.03
CA SER A 301 14.94 13.53 5.67
C SER A 301 16.45 13.45 5.51
N PHE A 302 17.19 13.52 6.61
CA PHE A 302 18.66 13.57 6.58
C PHE A 302 19.34 12.40 7.26
N THR A 303 18.72 11.86 8.30
CA THR A 303 19.33 10.81 9.14
C THR A 303 18.86 9.44 8.68
N PRO A 304 19.77 8.46 8.47
CA PRO A 304 19.36 7.10 8.14
C PRO A 304 18.43 6.51 9.21
N GLY A 305 17.49 5.68 8.79
CA GLY A 305 16.51 5.06 9.67
C GLY A 305 17.07 3.96 10.56
N SER A 306 16.19 3.34 11.34
CA SER A 306 16.49 2.13 12.11
C SER A 306 15.55 1.01 11.72
N LEU A 307 16.02 -0.22 11.92
CA LEU A 307 15.17 -1.41 11.89
C LEU A 307 15.10 -1.97 13.31
N TYR A 308 13.91 -2.25 13.81
CA TYR A 308 13.71 -2.96 15.08
C TYR A 308 13.32 -4.40 14.78
N VAL A 309 13.93 -5.36 15.48
CA VAL A 309 13.72 -6.78 15.24
C VAL A 309 13.49 -7.55 16.54
N GLY A 310 12.49 -8.42 16.58
CA GLY A 310 12.18 -9.23 17.77
C GLY A 310 10.68 -9.51 17.92
N GLN A 311 10.23 -9.65 19.16
CA GLN A 311 8.82 -9.78 19.52
C GLN A 311 8.34 -8.51 20.23
N PRO A 312 7.03 -8.20 20.25
CA PRO A 312 6.50 -7.11 21.05
C PRO A 312 6.97 -7.22 22.51
N GLY A 313 7.56 -6.15 23.05
CA GLY A 313 8.19 -6.13 24.37
C GLY A 313 9.69 -6.46 24.40
N ASP A 314 10.24 -7.10 23.37
CA ASP A 314 11.67 -7.46 23.25
C ASP A 314 12.22 -7.14 21.85
N LEU A 315 12.03 -5.88 21.42
CA LEU A 315 12.47 -5.39 20.12
C LEU A 315 13.89 -4.79 20.21
N ARG A 316 14.83 -5.39 19.49
CA ARG A 316 16.21 -4.90 19.38
C ARG A 316 16.36 -3.88 18.25
N ARG A 317 16.97 -2.74 18.54
CA ARG A 317 17.25 -1.70 17.54
C ARG A 317 18.54 -1.96 16.76
N HIS A 318 18.43 -1.93 15.43
CA HIS A 318 19.54 -1.84 14.48
C HIS A 318 19.60 -0.43 13.89
N ARG A 319 20.59 0.36 14.33
CA ARG A 319 20.76 1.75 13.89
C ARG A 319 21.35 1.81 12.48
N PHE A 320 20.98 2.85 11.73
CA PHE A 320 21.46 3.10 10.37
C PHE A 320 21.27 1.91 9.41
N ALA A 321 20.20 1.13 9.65
CA ALA A 321 19.90 -0.06 8.87
C ALA A 321 19.24 0.28 7.53
N THR A 322 18.46 1.35 7.49
CA THR A 322 17.71 1.79 6.33
C THR A 322 18.19 3.18 5.89
N PRO A 323 17.92 3.59 4.64
CA PRO A 323 18.13 4.97 4.21
C PRO A 323 17.21 5.93 4.98
N MET A 324 17.38 7.23 4.77
CA MET A 324 16.57 8.28 5.39
C MET A 324 15.14 8.27 4.85
N GLY A 325 14.17 8.60 5.71
CA GLY A 325 12.74 8.52 5.39
C GLY A 325 12.28 7.14 4.91
N PRO A 326 12.68 6.01 5.54
CA PRO A 326 12.11 4.71 5.21
C PRO A 326 10.63 4.71 5.56
N GLU A 327 9.81 4.02 4.78
CA GLU A 327 8.38 3.89 5.03
C GLU A 327 8.04 2.42 5.31
N ASP A 328 6.94 1.93 4.76
CA ASP A 328 6.42 0.57 4.93
C ASP A 328 7.45 -0.52 4.55
N ILE A 329 7.16 -1.77 4.93
CA ILE A 329 8.06 -2.92 4.73
C ILE A 329 7.29 -4.20 4.38
N ALA A 330 7.76 -4.90 3.34
CA ALA A 330 7.27 -6.20 2.91
C ALA A 330 8.37 -7.26 2.96
N TYR A 331 8.01 -8.54 3.01
CA TYR A 331 8.97 -9.65 3.06
C TYR A 331 8.79 -10.57 1.85
N TRP A 332 9.91 -10.91 1.20
CA TRP A 332 9.96 -11.89 0.11
C TRP A 332 10.64 -13.17 0.62
N PRO A 333 9.88 -14.23 0.97
CA PRO A 333 10.42 -15.44 1.61
C PRO A 333 11.52 -16.13 0.81
N ASP A 334 11.28 -16.40 -0.48
CA ASP A 334 12.21 -17.17 -1.34
C ASP A 334 13.61 -16.55 -1.48
N THR A 335 13.72 -15.24 -1.28
CA THR A 335 14.98 -14.51 -1.41
C THR A 335 15.55 -14.02 -0.08
N ASP A 336 14.83 -14.26 1.02
CA ASP A 336 15.14 -13.74 2.37
C ASP A 336 15.32 -12.21 2.38
N LEU A 337 14.53 -11.50 1.55
CA LEU A 337 14.63 -10.05 1.38
C LEU A 337 13.46 -9.30 2.01
N LEU A 338 13.80 -8.30 2.83
CA LEU A 338 12.88 -7.26 3.28
C LEU A 338 12.91 -6.12 2.27
N TRP A 339 11.77 -5.72 1.73
CA TRP A 339 11.63 -4.63 0.77
C TRP A 339 10.97 -3.42 1.42
N SER A 340 11.51 -2.23 1.17
CA SER A 340 10.98 -0.97 1.70
C SER A 340 11.24 0.18 0.72
N VAL A 341 10.61 1.32 0.97
CA VAL A 341 10.71 2.53 0.14
C VAL A 341 11.08 3.74 0.97
N THR A 342 11.50 4.82 0.30
CA THR A 342 11.75 6.11 0.98
C THR A 342 10.97 7.28 0.41
N GLU A 343 10.50 8.18 1.28
CA GLU A 343 9.48 9.15 0.91
C GLU A 343 10.01 10.47 0.29
N HIS A 344 11.19 10.91 0.70
CA HIS A 344 11.60 12.29 0.51
C HIS A 344 12.01 12.61 -0.94
N PRO A 345 11.62 13.78 -1.48
CA PRO A 345 12.11 14.29 -2.76
C PRO A 345 13.64 14.21 -2.86
N TRP A 346 14.13 13.90 -4.06
CA TRP A 346 15.53 13.60 -4.40
C TRP A 346 16.11 12.32 -3.76
N ARG A 347 15.42 11.74 -2.78
CA ARG A 347 15.86 10.65 -1.91
C ARG A 347 14.81 9.54 -1.90
N ARG A 348 14.37 9.14 -3.09
CA ARG A 348 13.37 8.09 -3.30
C ARG A 348 14.01 6.83 -3.85
N TRP A 349 14.02 5.81 -3.01
CA TRP A 349 14.52 4.49 -3.36
C TRP A 349 13.47 3.44 -3.09
N ILE A 350 13.49 2.40 -3.93
CA ILE A 350 13.01 1.06 -3.58
C ILE A 350 14.25 0.30 -3.16
N PHE A 351 14.31 -0.21 -1.94
CA PHE A 351 15.51 -0.90 -1.45
C PHE A 351 15.14 -2.20 -0.75
N SER A 352 16.11 -3.11 -0.68
CA SER A 352 15.96 -4.31 0.12
C SER A 352 17.14 -4.53 1.06
N MET A 353 16.89 -5.33 2.08
CA MET A 353 17.86 -5.79 3.06
C MET A 353 17.69 -7.29 3.24
N ARG A 354 18.79 -8.04 3.45
CA ARG A 354 18.68 -9.45 3.81
C ARG A 354 18.17 -9.58 5.24
N ARG A 355 17.06 -10.28 5.45
CA ARG A 355 16.48 -10.50 6.79
C ARG A 355 17.49 -11.18 7.71
N SER A 356 18.20 -12.20 7.22
CA SER A 356 19.27 -12.92 7.94
C SER A 356 20.39 -12.03 8.49
N ARG A 357 20.58 -10.80 7.99
CA ARG A 357 21.55 -9.85 8.57
C ARG A 357 21.14 -9.33 9.96
N PHE A 358 19.87 -9.49 10.31
CA PHE A 358 19.30 -9.06 11.58
C PHE A 358 18.89 -10.25 12.46
N ALA A 359 19.31 -11.48 12.10
CA ALA A 359 19.10 -12.70 12.87
C ALA A 359 19.64 -12.60 14.30
#